data_AF-A0A5D3YIK3-F1
#
_entry.id   AF-A0A5D3YIK3-F1
#
_cell.length_a   1.000
_cell.length_b   1.000
_cell.length_c   1.000
_cell.angle_alpha   90.00
_cell.angle_beta   90.00
_cell.angle_gamma   90.00
#
_symmetry.space_group_name_H-M   'P 1'
#
loop_
_entity.id
_entity.type
_entity.pdbx_description
1 polymer ?
#
loop_
_entity_poly.entity_id
_entity_poly.type
_entity_poly.pdbx_seq_one_letter_code
_entity_poly.pdbx_strand_id
1 'polypeptide(L)'
;MAQHQRILDELEPLFEKAEKQGLWFYTKHGNSWFSPEKLRLMHENGCHIWGKENWQLKDPEERLAQLRSEKRAIEEKIKRFEIQLNQ
;
A
#
# COMPACT_ATOMS: atom_id res chain seq x y z
N MET A 1 -4.23 20.19 17.20
CA MET A 1 -4.87 20.52 15.91
C MET A 1 -3.87 21.09 14.89
N ALA A 2 -2.99 22.03 15.25
CA ALA A 2 -2.01 22.62 14.32
C ALA A 2 -0.97 21.64 13.73
N GLN A 3 -0.60 20.57 14.45
CA GLN A 3 0.42 19.62 13.98
C GLN A 3 -0.08 18.68 12.87
N HIS A 4 -1.32 18.20 12.96
CA HIS A 4 -1.90 17.35 11.90
C HIS A 4 -2.05 18.12 10.59
N GLN A 5 -2.53 19.36 10.64
CA GLN A 5 -2.67 20.18 9.43
C GLN A 5 -1.32 20.38 8.73
N ARG A 6 -0.25 20.68 9.49
CA ARG A 6 1.11 20.79 8.92
C ARG A 6 1.56 19.52 8.21
N ILE A 7 1.31 18.35 8.80
CA ILE A 7 1.64 17.08 8.18
C ILE A 7 0.87 16.89 6.87
N LEU A 8 -0.44 17.22 6.85
CA LEU A 8 -1.25 17.13 5.64
C LEU A 8 -0.77 18.10 4.55
N ASP A 9 -0.43 19.34 4.92
CA ASP A 9 0.12 20.33 4.00
C ASP A 9 1.46 19.88 3.40
N GLU A 10 2.31 19.22 4.20
CA GLU A 10 3.57 18.63 3.73
C GLU A 10 3.38 17.42 2.81
N LEU A 11 2.25 16.71 2.92
CA LEU A 11 1.92 15.56 2.10
C LEU A 11 1.30 15.94 0.76
N GLU A 12 0.69 17.12 0.62
CA GLU A 12 -0.04 17.50 -0.60
C GLU A 12 0.82 17.39 -1.88
N PRO A 13 2.09 17.84 -1.92
CA PRO A 13 2.93 17.63 -3.11
C PRO A 13 3.16 16.14 -3.44
N LEU A 14 3.12 15.27 -2.43
CA LEU A 14 3.26 13.82 -2.61
C LEU A 14 1.97 13.23 -3.20
N PHE A 15 0.80 13.72 -2.80
CA PHE A 15 -0.49 13.36 -3.41
C PHE A 15 -0.57 13.78 -4.87
N GLU A 16 -0.23 15.04 -5.17
CA GLU A 16 -0.21 15.54 -6.55
C GLU A 16 0.69 14.67 -7.44
N LYS A 17 1.88 14.31 -6.95
CA LYS A 17 2.80 13.42 -7.65
C LYS A 17 2.19 12.04 -7.86
N ALA A 18 1.57 11.47 -6.83
CA ALA A 18 0.96 10.15 -6.88
C ALA A 18 -0.17 10.09 -7.91
N GLU A 19 -1.09 11.06 -7.88
CA GLU A 19 -2.22 11.17 -8.80
C GLU A 19 -1.75 11.38 -10.24
N LYS A 20 -0.78 12.28 -10.46
CA LYS A 20 -0.23 12.54 -11.80
C LYS A 20 0.50 11.35 -12.41
N GLN A 21 1.16 10.55 -11.58
CA GLN A 21 1.99 9.43 -12.03
C GLN A 21 1.31 8.06 -11.90
N GLY A 22 0.07 8.01 -11.39
CA GLY A 22 -0.63 6.75 -11.11
C GLY A 22 0.02 5.91 -10.00
N LEU A 23 0.80 6.54 -9.11
CA LEU A 23 1.51 5.85 -8.02
C LEU A 23 0.63 5.75 -6.77
N TRP A 24 0.93 4.77 -5.93
CA TRP A 24 0.24 4.55 -4.66
C TRP A 24 1.18 4.76 -3.49
N PHE A 25 0.59 5.11 -2.35
CA PHE A 25 1.30 5.27 -1.09
C PHE A 25 1.56 3.92 -0.45
N TYR A 26 2.82 3.64 -0.19
CA TYR A 26 3.29 2.46 0.53
C TYR A 26 3.92 2.88 1.84
N THR A 27 3.60 2.18 2.91
CA THR A 27 4.29 2.28 4.20
C THR A 27 4.92 0.95 4.57
N LYS A 28 6.16 1.00 5.05
CA LYS A 28 6.81 -0.17 5.66
C LYS A 28 6.15 -0.53 6.99
N HIS A 29 5.57 0.46 7.68
CA HIS A 29 4.82 0.23 8.91
C HIS A 29 3.52 -0.49 8.58
N GLY A 30 3.45 -1.78 8.94
CA GLY A 30 2.30 -2.63 8.61
C GLY A 30 2.27 -3.15 7.17
N ASN A 31 3.28 -2.84 6.35
CA ASN A 31 3.38 -3.29 4.96
C ASN A 31 2.12 -3.01 4.12
N SER A 32 1.56 -1.80 4.30
CA SER A 32 0.25 -1.41 3.75
C SER A 32 0.38 -0.53 2.52
N TRP A 33 -0.62 -0.63 1.65
CA TRP A 33 -0.74 0.14 0.42
C TRP A 33 -2.05 0.91 0.41
N PHE A 34 -2.00 2.16 -0.04
CA PHE A 34 -3.16 3.03 -0.15
C PHE A 34 -3.13 3.78 -1.49
N SER A 35 -4.26 3.78 -2.20
CA SER A 35 -4.45 4.74 -3.29
C SER A 35 -4.51 6.16 -2.72
N PRO A 36 -4.21 7.20 -3.51
CA PRO A 36 -4.37 8.59 -3.10
C PRO A 36 -5.75 8.87 -2.50
N GLU A 37 -6.82 8.50 -3.21
CA GLU A 37 -8.20 8.66 -2.75
C GLU A 37 -8.45 7.98 -1.40
N LYS A 38 -7.99 6.73 -1.24
CA LYS A 38 -8.20 5.98 0.00
C LYS A 38 -7.47 6.61 1.17
N LEU A 39 -6.26 7.12 0.95
CA LEU A 39 -5.47 7.75 2.01
C LEU A 39 -6.07 9.10 2.41
N ARG A 40 -6.59 9.90 1.46
CA ARG A 40 -7.34 11.14 1.77
C ARG A 40 -8.54 10.84 2.67
N LEU A 41 -9.34 9.82 2.33
CA LEU A 41 -10.47 9.40 3.16
C LEU A 41 -10.02 8.95 4.57
N MET A 42 -8.85 8.31 4.71
CA MET A 42 -8.31 7.94 6.02
C MET A 42 -7.91 9.18 6.83
N HIS A 43 -7.29 10.18 6.20
CA HIS A 43 -6.93 11.44 6.85
C HIS A 43 -8.16 12.23 7.32
N GLU A 44 -9.25 12.26 6.54
CA GLU A 44 -10.52 12.88 6.92
C GLU A 44 -11.10 12.25 8.21
N ASN A 45 -10.90 10.93 8.38
CA ASN A 45 -11.29 10.19 9.58
C ASN A 45 -10.28 10.29 10.72
N GLY A 46 -9.22 11.09 10.58
CA GLY A 46 -8.16 11.25 11.60
C GLY A 46 -7.19 10.07 11.69
N CYS A 47 -7.21 9.14 10.72
CA CYS A 47 -6.35 7.96 10.70
C CYS A 47 -5.14 8.15 9.78
N HIS A 48 -4.04 7.44 10.05
CA HIS A 48 -2.85 7.39 9.20
C HIS A 48 -2.17 8.76 8.92
N ILE A 49 -2.37 9.74 9.81
CA ILE A 49 -1.70 11.05 9.71
C ILE A 49 -0.25 10.91 10.17
N TRP A 50 0.61 10.54 9.23
CA TRP A 50 2.05 10.36 9.45
C TRP A 50 2.86 11.26 8.53
N GLY A 51 4.05 11.67 8.99
CA GLY A 51 4.96 12.49 8.20
C GLY A 51 5.36 11.81 6.88
N LYS A 52 5.71 12.61 5.88
CA LYS A 52 6.09 12.17 4.52
C LYS A 52 7.19 11.11 4.50
N GLU A 53 8.07 11.09 5.51
CA GLU A 53 9.14 10.12 5.67
C GLU A 53 8.64 8.67 5.86
N ASN A 54 7.38 8.51 6.29
CA ASN A 54 6.74 7.20 6.48
C ASN A 54 6.15 6.65 5.18
N TRP A 55 6.15 7.44 4.11
CA TRP A 55 5.48 7.14 2.86
C TRP A 55 6.48 7.00 1.70
N GLN A 56 6.26 5.98 0.88
CA GLN A 56 6.94 5.78 -0.38
C GLN A 56 5.91 5.74 -1.49
N LEU A 57 6.15 6.42 -2.61
CA LEU A 57 5.33 6.25 -3.80
C LEU A 57 5.85 5.09 -4.63
N LYS A 58 4.98 4.13 -4.93
CA LYS A 58 5.33 2.92 -5.68
C LYS A 58 4.24 2.60 -6.70
N ASP A 59 4.63 1.89 -7.74
CA ASP A 59 3.70 1.45 -8.79
C ASP A 59 2.81 0.32 -8.24
N PRO A 60 1.47 0.48 -8.23
CA PRO A 60 0.56 -0.57 -7.79
C PRO A 60 0.63 -1.83 -8.69
N GLU A 61 0.99 -1.70 -9.97
CA GLU A 61 1.14 -2.84 -10.89
C GLU A 61 2.31 -3.74 -10.49
N GLU A 62 3.41 -3.18 -9.95
CA GLU A 62 4.50 -3.99 -9.38
C GLU A 62 3.98 -4.87 -8.25
N ARG A 63 3.16 -4.30 -7.35
CA ARG A 63 2.57 -5.06 -6.24
C ARG A 63 1.58 -6.11 -6.74
N LEU A 64 0.78 -5.79 -7.74
CA LEU A 64 -0.16 -6.74 -8.34
C LEU A 64 0.57 -7.91 -9.00
N ALA A 65 1.65 -7.64 -9.74
CA ALA A 65 2.50 -8.68 -10.33
C ALA A 65 3.13 -9.57 -9.26
N GLN A 66 3.64 -8.98 -8.17
CA GLN A 66 4.16 -9.73 -7.03
C GLN A 66 3.10 -10.64 -6.41
N LEU A 67 1.90 -10.11 -6.13
CA LEU A 67 0.78 -10.87 -5.58
C LEU A 67 0.37 -12.05 -6.48
N ARG A 68 0.35 -11.85 -7.80
CA ARG A 68 0.09 -12.94 -8.77
C ARG A 68 1.17 -14.03 -8.70
N SER A 69 2.43 -13.65 -8.48
CA SER A 69 3.52 -14.62 -8.28
C SER A 69 3.37 -15.38 -6.97
N GLU A 70 3.07 -14.68 -5.87
CA GLU A 70 2.83 -15.27 -4.55
C GLU A 70 1.65 -16.26 -4.60
N LYS A 71 0.55 -15.88 -5.27
CA LYS A 71 -0.61 -16.76 -5.49
C LYS A 71 -0.20 -18.07 -6.17
N ARG A 72 0.52 -18.02 -7.28
CA ARG A 72 0.97 -19.22 -8.01
C ARG A 72 1.84 -20.12 -7.13
N ALA A 73 2.77 -19.54 -6.40
CA ALA A 73 3.63 -20.29 -5.49
C ALA A 73 2.85 -20.97 -4.36
N ILE A 74 1.79 -20.33 -3.85
CA ILE A 74 0.90 -20.93 -2.85
C ILE A 74 0.07 -22.06 -3.46
N GLU A 75 -0.49 -21.88 -4.66
CA GLU A 75 -1.25 -22.93 -5.37
C GLU A 75 -0.40 -24.19 -5.60
N GLU A 76 0.87 -24.03 -5.96
CA GLU A 76 1.81 -25.16 -6.10
C GLU A 76 2.14 -25.85 -4.77
N LYS A 77 2.17 -25.09 -3.66
CA LYS A 77 2.36 -25.66 -2.31
C LYS A 77 1.12 -26.45 -1.88
N ILE A 78 -0.08 -25.92 -2.13
CA ILE A 78 -1.35 -26.58 -1.82
C ILE A 78 -1.42 -27.92 -2.57
N LYS A 79 -1.20 -27.92 -3.90
CA LYS A 79 -1.20 -29.16 -4.70
C LYS A 79 -0.25 -30.23 -4.17
N ARG A 80 0.97 -29.83 -3.79
CA ARG A 80 1.95 -30.77 -3.21
C ARG A 80 1.46 -31.35 -1.89
N PHE A 81 0.87 -30.53 -1.03
CA PHE A 81 0.31 -30.96 0.24
C PHE A 81 -0.89 -31.91 0.05
N GLU A 82 -1.78 -31.62 -0.90
CA GLU A 82 -2.91 -32.50 -1.26
C GLU A 82 -2.45 -33.87 -1.74
N ILE A 83 -1.36 -33.95 -2.52
CA ILE A 83 -0.76 -35.23 -2.92
C ILE A 83 -0.24 -36.00 -1.69
N GLN A 84 0.41 -35.31 -0.76
CA GLN A 84 0.91 -35.92 0.48
C GLN A 84 -0.20 -36.44 1.39
N LEU A 85 -1.35 -35.76 1.44
CA LEU A 85 -2.49 -36.18 2.27
C LEU A 85 -3.17 -37.46 1.77
N ASN A 86 -3.08 -37.75 0.47
CA ASN A 86 -3.74 -38.88 -0.18
C ASN A 86 -2.82 -40.10 -0.38
N GLN A 87 -1.64 -40.10 0.26
CA GLN A 87 -0.68 -41.21 0.32
C GLN A 87 -0.73 -41.86 1.70
#